data_AF-A0A8C2ZQJ8-F1
#
_entry.id   AF-A0A8C2ZQJ8-F1
#
_cell.length_a   1.000
_cell.length_b   1.000
_cell.length_c   1.000
_cell.angle_alpha   90.00
_cell.angle_beta   90.00
_cell.angle_gamma   90.00
#
_symmetry.space_group_name_H-M   'P 1'
#
loop_
_entity.id
_entity.type
_entity.pdbx_description
1 polymer ?
#
loop_
_entity_poly.entity_id
_entity_poly.type
_entity_poly.pdbx_seq_one_letter_code
_entity_poly.pdbx_strand_id
1 'polypeptide(L)'
;HIPPKSTLRERETDGREQLMYEIPLNESGSAGLGVSLKGNKSRETGEDLGIFIKSIIHGGAAHKDGRLSVNDQMIAVNGESLLGRSNHAAMETLRRSMSYEGNARGTIQLVRQRRSEHGDERARRQSTQQPSGLRQSGTSE
;
A
#
# COMPACT_ATOMS: atom_id res chain seq x y z
N HIS A 1 16.38 31.39 -26.30
CA HIS A 1 15.02 31.02 -25.85
C HIS A 1 14.97 29.51 -25.74
N ILE A 2 15.03 28.98 -24.51
CA ILE A 2 14.95 27.55 -24.21
C ILE A 2 13.85 27.46 -23.14
N PRO A 3 12.75 26.72 -23.35
CA PRO A 3 11.79 26.54 -22.27
C PRO A 3 12.46 25.76 -21.13
N PRO A 4 12.36 26.22 -19.87
CA PRO A 4 12.86 25.45 -18.74
C PRO A 4 12.07 24.14 -18.68
N LYS A 5 12.81 23.04 -18.51
CA LYS A 5 12.28 21.68 -18.41
C LYS A 5 11.22 21.64 -17.32
N SER A 6 9.99 21.35 -17.73
CA SER A 6 8.95 20.66 -16.97
C SER A 6 8.99 20.92 -15.47
N THR A 7 8.13 21.84 -15.05
CA THR A 7 7.53 21.92 -13.73
C THR A 7 7.01 20.54 -13.30
N LEU A 8 7.90 19.68 -12.81
CA LEU A 8 7.52 18.54 -11.99
C LEU A 8 7.17 19.16 -10.65
N ARG A 9 5.90 19.53 -10.54
CA ARG A 9 5.25 19.80 -9.26
C ARG A 9 5.42 18.51 -8.46
N GLU A 10 6.49 18.45 -7.67
CA GLU A 10 6.65 17.55 -6.53
C GLU A 10 5.41 17.78 -5.67
N ARG A 11 4.34 17.05 -5.99
CA ARG A 11 3.26 16.86 -5.05
C ARG A 11 3.94 16.14 -3.90
N GLU A 12 4.15 16.86 -2.81
CA GLU A 12 4.56 16.33 -1.53
C GLU A 12 3.56 15.23 -1.15
N THR A 13 3.85 14.00 -1.57
CA THR A 13 2.98 12.85 -1.32
C THR A 13 3.28 12.33 0.07
N ASP A 14 2.70 12.96 1.10
CA ASP A 14 2.33 12.39 2.42
C ASP A 14 3.08 11.10 2.82
N GLY A 15 4.41 11.04 2.82
CA GLY A 15 5.19 9.81 3.05
C GLY A 15 4.64 8.52 2.41
N ARG A 16 3.90 8.60 1.29
CA ARG A 16 3.17 7.47 0.67
C ARG A 16 3.78 7.18 -0.68
N GLU A 17 4.61 6.16 -0.73
CA GLU A 17 5.25 5.69 -1.96
C GLU A 17 4.27 4.83 -2.77
N GLN A 18 4.06 5.24 -4.02
CA GLN A 18 3.32 4.48 -5.01
C GLN A 18 4.28 3.88 -6.01
N LEU A 19 4.32 2.54 -6.11
CA LEU A 19 5.20 1.84 -7.04
C LEU A 19 4.37 1.01 -8.01
N MET A 20 4.73 1.11 -9.30
CA MET A 20 4.14 0.33 -10.37
C MET A 20 4.99 -0.91 -10.66
N TYR A 21 4.33 -2.04 -10.80
CA TYR A 21 4.94 -3.32 -11.13
C TYR A 21 4.26 -3.93 -12.34
N GLU A 22 5.07 -4.52 -13.21
CA GLU A 22 4.62 -5.42 -14.26
C GLU A 22 5.12 -6.82 -13.90
N ILE A 23 4.18 -7.74 -13.71
CA ILE A 23 4.45 -9.11 -13.25
C ILE A 23 4.05 -10.10 -14.35
N PRO A 24 4.95 -10.97 -14.83
CA PRO A 24 4.63 -12.02 -15.79
C PRO A 24 3.78 -13.12 -15.16
N LEU A 25 2.75 -13.56 -15.87
CA LEU A 25 1.79 -14.59 -15.44
C LEU A 25 2.05 -15.95 -16.12
N ASN A 26 2.66 -15.93 -17.30
CA ASN A 26 2.96 -17.09 -18.14
C ASN A 26 3.97 -18.08 -17.54
N GLU A 27 4.85 -17.65 -16.63
CA GLU A 27 5.91 -18.51 -16.05
C GLU A 27 5.50 -19.25 -14.78
N SER A 28 4.27 -19.05 -14.31
CA SER A 28 3.85 -19.55 -12.99
C SER A 28 3.11 -20.88 -13.00
N GLY A 29 2.69 -21.40 -14.17
CA GLY A 29 1.85 -22.61 -14.26
C GLY A 29 0.52 -22.51 -13.49
N SER A 30 0.21 -21.31 -12.99
CA SER A 30 -0.91 -20.98 -12.13
C SER A 30 -1.82 -20.04 -12.90
N ALA A 31 -3.14 -20.19 -12.78
CA ALA A 31 -4.13 -19.38 -13.50
C ALA A 31 -4.26 -17.94 -12.94
N GLY A 32 -3.15 -17.22 -12.76
CA GLY A 32 -3.14 -15.82 -12.36
C GLY A 32 -1.96 -15.40 -11.47
N LEU A 33 -2.12 -14.23 -10.84
CA LEU A 33 -1.08 -13.53 -10.08
C LEU A 33 -0.62 -14.26 -8.80
N GLY A 34 -1.45 -15.15 -8.25
CA GLY A 34 -1.09 -15.90 -7.03
C GLY A 34 -1.19 -15.07 -5.74
N VAL A 35 -2.13 -14.13 -5.65
CA VAL A 35 -2.39 -13.34 -4.43
C VAL A 35 -3.85 -13.47 -4.00
N SER A 36 -4.08 -13.41 -2.69
CA SER A 36 -5.41 -13.22 -2.11
C SER A 36 -5.57 -11.78 -1.67
N LEU A 37 -6.71 -11.17 -1.99
CA LEU A 37 -7.01 -9.79 -1.66
C LEU A 37 -8.14 -9.70 -0.62
N LYS A 38 -8.14 -8.63 0.16
CA LYS A 38 -9.22 -8.28 1.10
C LYS A 38 -9.59 -6.81 0.92
N GLY A 39 -10.88 -6.49 1.00
CA GLY A 39 -11.34 -5.11 1.17
C GLY A 39 -11.32 -4.75 2.65
N ASN A 40 -10.66 -3.66 3.01
CA ASN A 40 -10.66 -3.15 4.37
C ASN A 40 -11.73 -2.06 4.51
N LYS A 41 -12.42 -2.04 5.65
CA LYS A 41 -13.35 -0.98 6.02
C LYS A 41 -12.98 -0.38 7.36
N SER A 42 -13.23 0.92 7.52
CA SER A 42 -13.10 1.59 8.80
C SER A 42 -14.08 0.99 9.79
N ARG A 43 -13.61 0.61 10.98
CA ARG A 43 -14.50 0.09 12.04
C ARG A 43 -15.35 1.20 12.66
N GLU A 44 -14.89 2.44 12.58
CA GLU A 44 -15.52 3.61 13.18
C GLU A 44 -16.52 4.26 12.23
N THR A 45 -16.11 4.47 10.97
CA THR A 45 -16.92 5.19 9.98
C THR A 45 -17.62 4.28 8.97
N GLY A 46 -17.24 2.99 8.90
CA GLY A 46 -17.77 2.04 7.91
C GLY A 46 -17.27 2.25 6.48
N GLU A 47 -16.43 3.25 6.26
CA GLU A 47 -15.94 3.64 4.93
C GLU A 47 -14.98 2.60 4.35
N ASP A 48 -14.99 2.46 3.02
CA ASP A 48 -14.07 1.60 2.29
C ASP A 48 -12.65 2.20 2.31
N LEU A 49 -11.72 1.50 2.96
CA LEU A 49 -10.30 1.87 3.05
C LEU A 49 -9.47 1.35 1.85
N GLY A 50 -10.10 0.57 0.97
CA GLY A 50 -9.50 0.01 -0.23
C GLY A 50 -9.09 -1.45 -0.12
N ILE A 51 -8.37 -1.91 -1.15
CA ILE A 51 -8.01 -3.32 -1.33
C ILE A 51 -6.57 -3.57 -0.90
N PHE A 52 -6.37 -4.62 -0.12
CA PHE A 52 -5.07 -5.00 0.44
C PHE A 52 -4.71 -6.44 0.13
N ILE A 53 -3.42 -6.72 0.00
CA ILE A 53 -2.92 -8.10 -0.11
C ILE A 53 -3.09 -8.80 1.24
N LYS A 54 -3.89 -9.86 1.26
CA LYS A 54 -4.10 -10.74 2.41
C LYS A 54 -3.03 -11.84 2.51
N SER A 55 -2.68 -12.45 1.38
CA SER A 55 -1.68 -13.51 1.33
C SER A 55 -1.08 -13.64 -0.07
N ILE A 56 0.13 -14.19 -0.16
CA ILE A 56 0.80 -14.50 -1.42
C ILE A 56 0.99 -16.02 -1.47
N ILE A 57 0.60 -16.63 -2.59
CA ILE A 57 0.68 -18.08 -2.81
C ILE A 57 2.11 -18.45 -3.18
N HIS A 58 2.72 -19.34 -2.40
CA HIS A 58 4.07 -19.84 -2.66
C HIS A 58 4.15 -20.49 -4.05
N GLY A 59 5.18 -20.15 -4.81
CA GLY A 59 5.37 -20.63 -6.18
C GLY A 59 4.53 -19.93 -7.26
N GLY A 60 3.58 -19.05 -6.89
CA GLY A 60 2.82 -18.23 -7.83
C GLY A 60 3.61 -17.02 -8.37
N ALA A 61 3.02 -16.27 -9.31
CA ALA A 61 3.69 -15.17 -10.02
C ALA A 61 4.17 -14.06 -9.08
N ALA A 62 3.31 -13.59 -8.19
CA ALA A 62 3.67 -12.58 -7.18
C ALA A 62 4.76 -13.06 -6.22
N HIS A 63 4.78 -14.36 -5.88
CA HIS A 63 5.81 -14.93 -5.02
C HIS A 63 7.17 -15.01 -5.73
N LYS A 64 7.17 -15.48 -6.99
CA LYS A 64 8.37 -15.56 -7.83
C LYS A 64 8.96 -14.17 -8.11
N ASP A 65 8.09 -13.18 -8.30
CA ASP A 65 8.47 -11.78 -8.48
C ASP A 65 9.08 -11.15 -7.22
N GLY A 66 8.52 -11.46 -6.04
CA GLY A 66 9.06 -11.09 -4.73
C GLY A 66 8.93 -9.61 -4.35
N ARG A 67 8.43 -8.73 -5.25
CA ARG A 67 8.30 -7.29 -4.97
C ARG A 67 7.02 -6.94 -4.22
N LEU A 68 5.99 -7.77 -4.31
CA LEU A 68 4.72 -7.62 -3.58
C LEU A 68 4.81 -8.21 -2.17
N SER A 69 4.12 -7.59 -1.22
CA SER A 69 4.11 -8.02 0.18
C SER A 69 2.71 -7.99 0.80
N VAL A 70 2.50 -8.82 1.82
CA VAL A 70 1.25 -8.80 2.59
C VAL A 70 1.06 -7.42 3.22
N ASN A 71 -0.19 -6.94 3.24
CA ASN A 71 -0.60 -5.59 3.63
C ASN A 71 -0.24 -4.47 2.65
N ASP A 72 0.30 -4.79 1.46
CA ASP A 72 0.33 -3.80 0.38
C ASP A 72 -1.08 -3.40 -0.01
N GLN A 73 -1.29 -2.08 -0.13
CA GLN A 73 -2.52 -1.55 -0.69
C GLN A 73 -2.45 -1.56 -2.20
N MET A 74 -3.44 -2.16 -2.85
CA MET A 74 -3.63 -2.13 -4.29
C MET A 74 -4.41 -0.86 -4.64
N ILE A 75 -3.82 0.00 -5.45
CA ILE A 75 -4.42 1.28 -5.83
C ILE A 75 -4.75 1.38 -7.31
N ALA A 76 -4.13 0.56 -8.17
CA ALA A 76 -4.52 0.40 -9.57
C ALA A 76 -4.11 -0.96 -10.13
N VAL A 77 -4.79 -1.39 -11.19
CA VAL A 77 -4.50 -2.62 -11.96
C VAL A 77 -4.71 -2.36 -13.45
N ASN A 78 -3.74 -2.74 -14.30
CA ASN A 78 -3.78 -2.55 -15.77
C ASN A 78 -4.18 -1.13 -16.22
N GLY A 79 -3.79 -0.11 -15.46
CA GLY A 79 -4.14 1.29 -15.72
C GLY A 79 -5.49 1.75 -15.14
N GLU A 80 -6.29 0.84 -14.58
CA GLU A 80 -7.55 1.17 -13.91
C GLU A 80 -7.32 1.48 -12.42
N SER A 81 -7.69 2.69 -11.99
CA SER A 81 -7.60 3.13 -10.59
C SER A 81 -8.69 2.48 -9.72
N LEU A 82 -8.27 1.95 -8.57
CA LEU A 82 -9.11 1.39 -7.52
C LEU A 82 -9.43 2.40 -6.41
N LEU A 83 -8.73 3.54 -6.39
CA LEU A 83 -8.94 4.60 -5.40
C LEU A 83 -10.31 5.25 -5.58
N GLY A 84 -10.99 5.53 -4.47
CA GLY A 84 -12.33 6.13 -4.45
C GLY A 84 -13.45 5.20 -4.91
N ARG A 85 -13.15 3.93 -5.22
CA ARG A 85 -14.15 2.90 -5.50
C ARG A 85 -14.53 2.17 -4.21
N SER A 86 -15.75 1.64 -4.18
CA SER A 86 -16.15 0.72 -3.12
C SER A 86 -15.30 -0.55 -3.18
N ASN A 87 -15.12 -1.21 -2.03
CA ASN A 87 -14.33 -2.45 -1.98
C ASN A 87 -14.90 -3.54 -2.91
N HIS A 88 -16.22 -3.56 -3.10
CA HIS A 88 -16.86 -4.51 -4.01
C HIS A 88 -16.44 -4.24 -5.47
N ALA A 89 -16.63 -3.00 -5.95
CA ALA A 89 -16.30 -2.62 -7.32
C ALA A 89 -14.79 -2.77 -7.60
N ALA A 90 -13.94 -2.37 -6.66
CA ALA A 90 -12.50 -2.54 -6.80
C ALA A 90 -12.09 -4.02 -6.90
N MET A 91 -12.73 -4.90 -6.12
CA MET A 91 -12.46 -6.34 -6.17
C MET A 91 -12.92 -6.98 -7.48
N GLU A 92 -14.05 -6.52 -8.03
CA GLU A 92 -14.53 -6.97 -9.34
C GLU A 92 -13.57 -6.58 -10.47
N THR A 93 -13.11 -5.32 -10.50
CA THR A 93 -12.05 -4.86 -11.41
C THR A 93 -10.82 -5.76 -11.32
N LEU A 94 -10.32 -5.99 -10.11
CA LEU A 94 -9.15 -6.81 -9.85
C LEU A 94 -9.31 -8.25 -10.34
N ARG A 95 -10.45 -8.89 -10.06
CA ARG A 95 -10.75 -10.24 -10.56
C ARG A 95 -10.80 -10.28 -12.08
N ARG A 96 -11.45 -9.30 -12.72
CA ARG A 96 -11.55 -9.23 -14.18
C ARG A 96 -10.16 -9.10 -14.82
N SER A 97 -9.34 -8.18 -14.32
CA SER A 97 -8.00 -7.93 -14.86
C SER A 97 -7.02 -9.06 -14.55
N MET A 98 -7.12 -9.73 -13.39
CA MET A 98 -6.25 -10.87 -13.05
C MET A 98 -6.62 -12.16 -13.79
N SER A 99 -7.91 -12.43 -13.99
CA SER A 99 -8.37 -13.71 -14.55
C SER A 99 -8.42 -13.71 -16.08
N TYR A 100 -8.95 -12.64 -16.69
CA TYR A 100 -9.19 -12.61 -18.14
C TYR A 100 -8.10 -11.84 -18.88
N GLU A 101 -7.87 -10.57 -18.49
CA GLU A 101 -6.98 -9.69 -19.25
C GLU A 101 -5.50 -10.04 -19.02
N GLY A 102 -5.11 -10.32 -17.79
CA GLY A 102 -3.73 -10.67 -17.45
C GLY A 102 -3.29 -11.96 -18.13
N ASN A 103 -4.17 -12.98 -18.17
CA ASN A 103 -3.85 -14.24 -18.82
C ASN A 103 -3.69 -14.07 -20.35
N ALA A 104 -4.51 -13.21 -20.97
CA ALA A 104 -4.39 -12.91 -22.41
C ALA A 104 -3.13 -12.08 -22.73
N ARG A 105 -2.77 -11.13 -21.87
CA ARG A 105 -1.57 -10.28 -22.04
C ARG A 105 -0.27 -11.00 -21.67
N GLY A 106 -0.34 -12.06 -20.88
CA GLY A 106 0.82 -12.75 -20.31
C GLY A 106 1.48 -12.00 -19.15
N THR A 107 1.11 -10.75 -18.89
CA THR A 107 1.57 -9.92 -17.78
C THR A 107 0.41 -9.17 -17.13
N ILE A 108 0.62 -8.71 -15.90
CA ILE A 108 -0.30 -7.83 -15.19
C ILE A 108 0.44 -6.62 -14.62
N GLN A 109 -0.13 -5.44 -14.84
CA GLN A 109 0.38 -4.20 -14.28
C GLN A 109 -0.39 -3.85 -13.00
N LEU A 110 0.32 -3.49 -11.94
CA LEU A 110 -0.26 -3.19 -10.63
C LEU A 110 0.41 -1.95 -10.08
N VAL A 111 -0.35 -1.12 -9.38
CA VAL A 111 0.22 -0.04 -8.58
C VAL A 111 -0.09 -0.32 -7.12
N ARG A 112 0.97 -0.42 -6.30
CA ARG A 112 0.84 -0.53 -4.85
C ARG A 112 1.09 0.81 -4.16
N GLN A 113 0.53 0.99 -2.98
CA GLN A 113 0.88 2.08 -2.06
C GLN A 113 1.39 1.51 -0.73
N ARG A 114 2.55 2.01 -0.26
CA ARG A 114 3.09 1.76 1.09
C ARG A 114 3.35 3.09 1.78
N ARG A 115 3.17 3.16 3.11
CA ARG A 115 3.78 4.25 3.88
C ARG A 115 5.27 3.99 3.95
N SER A 116 6.08 4.98 3.61
CA SER A 116 7.52 4.93 3.86
C SER A 116 7.70 4.79 5.37
N GLU A 117 8.39 3.75 5.83
CA GLU A 117 8.77 3.56 7.24
C GLU A 117 9.86 4.57 7.68
N HIS A 118 9.80 5.79 7.17
CA HIS A 118 10.70 6.90 7.48
C HIS A 118 10.02 7.99 8.35
N GLY A 119 8.80 7.73 8.83
CA GLY A 119 8.04 8.66 9.67
C GLY A 119 7.97 8.32 11.16
N ASP A 120 8.20 7.06 11.55
CA ASP A 120 7.81 6.57 12.89
C ASP A 120 8.90 6.67 13.97
N GLU A 121 10.12 7.11 13.66
CA GLU A 121 11.17 7.28 14.69
C GLU A 121 11.11 8.64 15.44
N ARG A 122 10.43 9.66 14.91
CA ARG A 122 10.31 10.96 15.60
C ARG A 122 9.21 11.03 16.65
N ALA A 123 8.17 10.21 16.54
CA ALA A 123 7.05 10.22 17.50
C ALA A 123 7.35 9.47 18.81
N ARG A 124 8.28 8.51 18.80
CA ARG A 124 8.59 7.68 19.97
C ARG A 124 9.57 8.32 20.96
N ARG A 125 10.33 9.35 20.54
CA ARG A 125 11.32 10.03 21.40
C ARG A 125 10.75 11.16 22.27
N GLN A 126 9.48 11.56 22.10
CA GLN A 126 8.89 12.65 22.90
C GLN A 126 8.07 12.18 24.12
N SER A 127 7.80 10.88 24.28
CA SER A 127 6.92 10.37 25.34
C SER A 127 7.63 9.88 26.62
N THR A 128 8.93 10.13 26.81
CA THR A 128 9.70 9.62 27.97
C THR A 128 10.24 10.66 28.96
N GLN A 129 9.87 11.94 28.89
CA GLN A 129 10.20 12.91 29.96
C GLN A 129 8.95 13.29 30.75
N GLN A 130 8.70 12.53 31.82
CA GLN A 130 7.91 13.02 32.95
C GLN A 130 8.86 13.80 33.87
N PRO A 131 8.64 15.10 34.16
CA PRO A 131 9.27 15.74 35.30
C PRO A 131 8.42 15.47 36.55
N SER A 132 8.88 14.58 37.42
CA SER A 132 8.32 14.41 38.77
C SER A 132 8.77 15.56 39.66
N GLY A 133 7.92 16.57 39.77
CA GLY A 133 8.03 17.60 40.80
C GLY A 133 7.58 17.13 42.18
N LEU A 134 8.08 17.85 43.18
CA LEU A 134 7.61 17.96 44.58
C LEU A 134 7.99 16.85 45.59
N ARG A 135 8.89 17.21 46.51
CA ARG A 135 8.60 17.09 47.95
C ARG A 135 9.11 18.33 48.68
N GLN A 136 8.24 18.86 49.53
CA GLN A 136 8.36 20.11 50.27
C GLN A 136 9.10 19.93 51.60
N SER A 137 9.61 21.05 52.12
CA SER A 137 9.67 21.50 53.52
C SER A 137 10.20 20.54 54.60
N GLY A 138 11.38 20.86 55.12
CA GLY A 138 11.81 20.50 56.47
C GLY A 138 12.11 21.79 57.24
N THR A 139 11.38 21.98 58.33
CA THR A 139 11.32 23.15 59.21
C THR A 139 12.60 23.38 60.00
N SER A 140 12.87 24.66 60.26
CA SER A 140 13.80 25.13 61.29
C SER A 140 13.32 24.74 62.69
N GLU A 141 14.22 24.22 63.51
CA GLU A 141 14.50 24.61 64.92
C GLU A 141 15.78 23.93 65.41
#